data_AF-A0A1E8VS79-F1
#
_entry.id   AF-A0A1E8VS79-F1
#
_cell.length_a   1.000
_cell.length_b   1.000
_cell.length_c   1.000
_cell.angle_alpha   90.00
_cell.angle_beta   90.00
_cell.angle_gamma   90.00
#
_symmetry.space_group_name_H-M   'P 1'
#
loop_
_entity.id
_entity.type
_entity.pdbx_description
1 polymer ?
#
loop_
_entity_poly.entity_id
_entity_poly.type
_entity_poly.pdbx_seq_one_letter_code
_entity_poly.pdbx_strand_id
1 'polypeptide(L)'
;MGQGTSKHLRRDAEPPKSQGVRPAVAAPAPSASTTDSQVFAPLPASAPTPAPGVAPHSARSARNVASTVLIVVGVVMLLVAAGLWGFNQWRYHEVDVEQQKLAAYATVWDQPSRAPEVDWAGLKAINDEVVGWLYVPGTTINYAVYQADDNERYLRHSAEGNYLLSGQLFLDYQNAAPGMTDAQSIIYGHHLLNGTMFEQIAALDDQAAFDRTDTVWYVTEQGAYELEPLLMYYARADDQTVRTFSFASDDERRAYLQGLLDKAVTKRPDAAQVVQGASHVLSLVTCNYYKEYYTEDGTNGRSVLVCVPKDEAVVSAPSD
;
A
#
# COMPACT_ATOMS: atom_id res chain seq x y z
N MET A 1 11.10 -57.07 -6.11
CA MET A 1 12.41 -57.46 -6.70
C MET A 1 13.07 -56.20 -7.25
N GLY A 2 14.30 -55.89 -6.82
CA GLY A 2 15.20 -54.81 -7.30
C GLY A 2 14.76 -53.39 -6.88
N GLN A 3 15.27 -52.73 -5.83
CA GLN A 3 16.64 -52.28 -5.49
C GLN A 3 17.34 -51.44 -6.56
N GLY A 4 17.70 -50.19 -6.20
CA GLY A 4 18.52 -49.28 -6.99
C GLY A 4 18.65 -47.89 -6.36
N THR A 5 19.51 -47.77 -5.35
CA THR A 5 19.85 -46.56 -4.59
C THR A 5 20.67 -45.54 -5.39
N SER A 6 20.48 -44.24 -5.14
CA SER A 6 21.59 -43.26 -5.15
C SER A 6 21.30 -42.07 -4.23
N LYS A 7 22.21 -41.92 -3.26
CA LYS A 7 22.40 -40.81 -2.33
C LYS A 7 23.33 -39.76 -2.95
N HIS A 8 23.46 -38.62 -2.25
CA HIS A 8 24.36 -37.47 -2.42
C HIS A 8 23.66 -36.24 -3.07
N LEU A 9 23.75 -35.01 -2.55
CA LEU A 9 24.55 -34.45 -1.47
C LEU A 9 23.85 -33.15 -1.00
N ARG A 10 23.68 -32.97 0.32
CA ARG A 10 23.33 -31.68 0.94
C ARG A 10 24.44 -30.67 0.66
N ARG A 11 24.08 -29.45 0.27
CA ARG A 11 24.95 -28.27 0.42
C ARG A 11 24.33 -27.38 1.49
N ASP A 12 24.99 -27.37 2.63
CA ASP A 12 24.73 -26.44 3.74
C ASP A 12 25.16 -25.03 3.30
N ALA A 13 24.27 -24.05 3.48
CA ALA A 13 24.57 -22.64 3.27
C ALA A 13 25.12 -22.05 4.58
N GLU A 14 26.39 -21.62 4.55
CA GLU A 14 27.06 -20.92 5.65
C GLU A 14 26.72 -19.40 5.60
N PRO A 15 26.52 -18.73 6.75
CA PRO A 15 26.06 -17.32 6.79
C PRO A 15 27.20 -16.32 6.51
N PRO A 16 26.88 -15.09 6.03
CA PRO A 16 27.90 -14.09 5.73
C PRO A 16 28.56 -13.52 6.99
N LYS A 17 29.89 -13.47 6.95
CA LYS A 17 30.79 -12.95 8.00
C LYS A 17 30.84 -11.42 7.98
N SER A 18 30.74 -10.83 9.17
CA SER A 18 31.05 -9.43 9.46
C SER A 18 32.55 -9.14 9.36
N GLN A 19 32.92 -8.11 8.60
CA GLN A 19 34.22 -7.42 8.68
C GLN A 19 33.89 -5.92 8.51
N GLY A 20 34.39 -4.96 9.28
CA GLY A 20 35.62 -4.86 10.04
C GLY A 20 36.11 -3.43 9.80
N VAL A 21 35.85 -2.54 10.77
CA VAL A 21 36.21 -1.12 10.74
C VAL A 21 37.74 -0.96 10.60
N ARG A 22 38.20 -0.13 9.65
CA ARG A 22 39.62 0.29 9.55
C ARG A 22 39.78 1.73 10.05
N PRO A 23 40.84 2.05 10.82
CA PRO A 23 41.10 3.38 11.35
C PRO A 23 41.86 4.26 10.34
N ALA A 24 41.71 5.58 10.50
CA ALA A 24 42.41 6.61 9.73
C ALA A 24 43.90 6.69 10.11
N VAL A 25 44.76 6.78 9.09
CA VAL A 25 46.22 6.93 9.23
C VAL A 25 46.60 8.42 9.11
N ALA A 26 47.45 8.85 10.04
CA ALA A 26 48.02 10.19 10.15
C ALA A 26 48.99 10.54 9.02
N ALA A 27 49.05 11.83 8.65
CA ALA A 27 50.03 12.39 7.72
C ALA A 27 51.20 13.07 8.48
N PRO A 28 52.43 13.07 7.93
CA PRO A 28 53.63 13.58 8.59
C PRO A 28 53.92 15.07 8.29
N ALA A 29 54.77 15.66 9.14
CA ALA A 29 55.35 17.01 9.03
C ALA A 29 56.76 16.98 8.37
N PRO A 30 57.64 18.00 8.51
CA PRO A 30 57.72 19.28 7.76
C PRO A 30 59.11 19.49 7.10
N SER A 31 59.32 20.58 6.31
CA SER A 31 60.62 21.23 5.93
C SER A 31 60.36 22.31 4.86
N ALA A 32 61.07 23.44 4.68
CA ALA A 32 62.11 24.19 5.37
C ALA A 32 62.35 25.54 4.63
N SER A 33 63.02 26.51 5.29
CA SER A 33 63.79 27.69 4.78
C SER A 33 63.01 28.86 4.12
N THR A 34 63.32 30.15 4.33
CA THR A 34 64.65 30.80 4.28
C THR A 34 64.64 32.23 4.88
N THR A 35 65.59 32.51 5.78
CA THR A 35 66.53 33.65 5.99
C THR A 35 66.19 35.16 5.79
N ASP A 36 66.54 35.91 6.86
CA ASP A 36 67.09 37.28 7.05
C ASP A 36 66.55 38.55 6.36
N SER A 37 66.33 39.60 7.17
CA SER A 37 67.28 40.73 7.29
C SER A 37 66.88 41.71 8.42
N GLN A 38 67.88 42.15 9.20
CA GLN A 38 67.81 43.23 10.20
C GLN A 38 67.88 44.63 9.57
N VAL A 39 67.25 45.67 10.16
CA VAL A 39 67.78 47.04 10.34
C VAL A 39 67.10 47.73 11.55
N PHE A 40 67.82 48.66 12.18
CA PHE A 40 67.71 49.24 13.53
C PHE A 40 66.95 50.60 13.64
N ALA A 41 66.25 50.81 14.78
CA ALA A 41 65.93 52.06 15.55
C ALA A 41 65.04 53.19 14.98
N PRO A 42 64.49 54.14 15.80
CA PRO A 42 64.59 54.36 17.27
C PRO A 42 63.25 54.54 18.04
N LEU A 43 63.33 54.60 19.38
CA LEU A 43 62.24 54.94 20.33
C LEU A 43 61.79 56.41 20.20
N PRO A 44 60.52 56.74 20.55
CA PRO A 44 60.32 57.40 21.85
C PRO A 44 58.99 57.13 22.59
N ALA A 45 59.05 57.47 23.87
CA ALA A 45 58.01 58.00 24.77
C ALA A 45 56.92 57.07 25.35
N SER A 46 56.94 57.04 26.69
CA SER A 46 56.02 56.40 27.63
C SER A 46 54.60 56.96 27.60
N ALA A 47 53.60 56.08 27.67
CA ALA A 47 52.23 56.35 28.14
C ALA A 47 51.57 55.02 28.57
N PRO A 48 50.54 55.03 29.43
CA PRO A 48 50.50 54.24 30.67
C PRO A 48 49.98 52.81 30.51
N THR A 49 50.34 51.97 31.48
CA THR A 49 49.78 50.64 31.73
C THR A 49 48.25 50.72 31.81
N PRO A 50 47.47 49.96 31.01
CA PRO A 50 46.07 49.77 31.30
C PRO A 50 45.95 48.81 32.49
N ALA A 51 45.16 49.21 33.49
CA ALA A 51 44.67 48.34 34.55
C ALA A 51 44.02 47.07 33.94
N PRO A 52 43.98 45.94 34.67
CA PRO A 52 43.35 44.72 34.17
C PRO A 52 41.85 44.97 33.96
N GLY A 53 41.47 45.29 32.74
CA GLY A 53 40.09 45.40 32.30
C GLY A 53 39.47 44.01 32.24
N VAL A 54 38.46 43.81 33.07
CA VAL A 54 37.59 42.63 33.10
C VAL A 54 37.08 42.34 31.69
N ALA A 55 37.41 41.16 31.15
CA ALA A 55 36.82 40.66 29.91
C ALA A 55 35.28 40.55 30.10
N PRO A 56 34.45 40.88 29.10
CA PRO A 56 33.00 40.80 29.26
C PRO A 56 32.58 39.34 29.45
N HIS A 57 32.16 39.01 30.68
CA HIS A 57 31.69 37.68 31.10
C HIS A 57 30.32 37.27 30.52
N SER A 58 29.76 37.96 29.53
CA SER A 58 28.35 37.78 29.13
C SER A 58 28.10 36.83 27.95
N ALA A 59 29.08 36.58 27.07
CA ALA A 59 28.85 35.81 25.84
C ALA A 59 28.78 34.28 26.03
N ARG A 60 29.43 33.73 27.07
CA ARG A 60 29.39 32.27 27.38
C ARG A 60 28.07 31.86 28.04
N SER A 61 27.49 32.71 28.88
CA SER A 61 26.22 32.44 29.57
C SER A 61 25.05 32.38 28.58
N ALA A 62 24.95 33.35 27.66
CA ALA A 62 23.92 33.36 26.62
C ALA A 62 24.01 32.16 25.66
N ARG A 63 25.22 31.71 25.30
CA ARG A 63 25.42 30.50 24.48
C ARG A 63 25.01 29.23 25.21
N ASN A 64 25.25 29.13 26.52
CA ASN A 64 24.84 27.97 27.32
C ASN A 64 23.32 27.93 27.51
N VAL A 65 22.67 29.08 27.72
CA VAL A 65 21.21 29.18 27.77
C VAL A 65 20.61 28.83 26.41
N ALA A 66 21.12 29.38 25.31
CA ALA A 66 20.67 29.04 23.96
C ALA A 66 20.87 27.55 23.64
N SER A 67 21.99 26.96 24.02
CA SER A 67 22.25 25.52 23.86
C SER A 67 21.30 24.67 24.69
N THR A 68 20.99 25.08 25.93
CA THR A 68 20.05 24.37 26.80
C THR A 68 18.64 24.45 26.24
N VAL A 69 18.22 25.63 25.78
CA VAL A 69 16.92 25.83 25.11
C VAL A 69 16.83 24.96 23.86
N LEU A 70 17.87 24.91 23.04
CA LEU A 70 17.88 24.07 21.82
C LEU A 70 17.77 22.58 22.16
N ILE A 71 18.46 22.10 23.20
CA ILE A 71 18.35 20.70 23.65
C ILE A 71 16.94 20.41 24.15
N VAL A 72 16.34 21.30 24.96
CA VAL A 72 14.97 21.13 25.45
C VAL A 72 13.98 21.08 24.29
N VAL A 73 14.10 21.99 23.32
CA VAL A 73 13.27 21.98 22.11
C VAL A 73 13.46 20.68 21.33
N GLY A 74 14.70 20.22 21.16
CA GLY A 74 15.00 18.94 20.50
C GLY A 74 14.38 17.74 21.20
N VAL A 75 14.46 17.68 22.54
CA VAL A 75 13.83 16.62 23.33
C VAL A 75 12.32 16.68 23.22
N VAL A 76 11.71 17.86 23.28
CA VAL A 76 10.25 18.02 23.11
C VAL A 76 9.82 17.56 21.70
N MET A 77 10.55 17.93 20.65
CA MET A 77 10.28 17.47 19.28
C MET A 77 10.38 15.95 19.17
N LEU A 78 11.38 15.32 19.80
CA LEU A 78 11.51 13.87 19.83
C LEU A 78 10.36 13.18 20.58
N LEU A 79 9.91 13.75 21.70
CA LEU A 79 8.76 13.23 22.44
C LEU A 79 7.45 13.34 21.64
N VAL A 80 7.24 14.46 20.94
CA VAL A 80 6.09 14.63 20.04
C VAL A 80 6.16 13.61 18.90
N ALA A 81 7.31 13.45 18.26
CA ALA A 81 7.49 12.47 17.19
C ALA A 81 7.24 11.03 17.69
N ALA A 82 7.75 10.67 18.88
CA ALA A 82 7.52 9.37 19.50
C ALA A 82 6.04 9.15 19.84
N GLY A 83 5.35 10.17 20.37
CA GLY A 83 3.92 10.12 20.67
C GLY A 83 3.07 9.93 19.40
N LEU A 84 3.36 10.68 18.33
CA LEU A 84 2.69 10.53 17.04
C LEU A 84 2.93 9.15 16.42
N TRP A 85 4.17 8.65 16.48
CA TRP A 85 4.51 7.31 16.00
C TRP A 85 3.76 6.24 16.80
N GLY A 86 3.76 6.31 18.13
CA GLY A 86 3.05 5.37 18.99
C GLY A 86 1.54 5.36 18.75
N PHE A 87 0.93 6.55 18.62
CA PHE A 87 -0.49 6.68 18.26
C PHE A 87 -0.80 6.06 16.89
N ASN A 88 0.07 6.28 15.91
CA ASN A 88 -0.09 5.67 14.59
C ASN A 88 -0.01 4.14 14.64
N GLN A 89 0.99 3.60 15.34
CA GLN A 89 1.12 2.15 15.53
C GLN A 89 -0.10 1.54 16.23
N TRP A 90 -0.65 2.24 17.24
CA TRP A 90 -1.85 1.78 17.92
C TRP A 90 -3.05 1.70 16.98
N ARG A 91 -3.29 2.70 16.13
CA ARG A 91 -4.37 2.65 15.12
C ARG A 91 -4.21 1.51 14.12
N TYR A 92 -2.98 1.19 13.69
CA TYR A 92 -2.73 0.04 12.84
C TYR A 92 -3.01 -1.28 13.57
N HIS A 93 -2.67 -1.37 14.86
CA HIS A 93 -3.02 -2.53 15.66
C HIS A 93 -4.54 -2.71 15.79
N GLU A 94 -5.31 -1.63 15.94
CA GLU A 94 -6.78 -1.70 15.94
C GLU A 94 -7.34 -2.26 14.63
N VAL A 95 -6.75 -1.87 13.49
CA VAL A 95 -7.07 -2.46 12.17
C VAL A 95 -6.81 -3.97 12.18
N ASP A 96 -5.63 -4.40 12.58
CA ASP A 96 -5.28 -5.83 12.56
C ASP A 96 -6.19 -6.65 13.47
N VAL A 97 -6.52 -6.14 14.65
CA VAL A 97 -7.44 -6.79 15.60
C VAL A 97 -8.84 -6.91 15.00
N GLU A 98 -9.37 -5.83 14.40
CA GLU A 98 -10.70 -5.85 13.79
C GLU A 98 -10.76 -6.85 12.63
N GLN A 99 -9.75 -6.84 11.76
CA GLN A 99 -9.71 -7.73 10.61
C GLN A 99 -9.54 -9.20 11.02
N GLN A 100 -8.75 -9.49 12.07
CA GLN A 100 -8.65 -10.84 12.61
C GLN A 100 -9.96 -11.34 13.20
N LYS A 101 -10.72 -10.48 13.88
CA LYS A 101 -12.05 -10.83 14.39
C LYS A 101 -13.01 -11.16 13.25
N LEU A 102 -13.05 -10.32 12.21
CA LEU A 102 -13.93 -10.53 11.07
C LEU A 102 -13.51 -11.77 10.26
N ALA A 103 -12.21 -11.99 10.07
CA ALA A 103 -11.68 -13.17 9.37
C ALA A 103 -12.08 -14.50 10.04
N ALA A 104 -12.39 -14.50 11.33
CA ALA A 104 -12.88 -15.69 12.03
C ALA A 104 -14.26 -16.17 11.53
N TYR A 105 -15.03 -15.31 10.85
CA TYR A 105 -16.30 -15.67 10.22
C TYR A 105 -16.13 -16.32 8.85
N ALA A 106 -14.90 -16.49 8.35
CA ALA A 106 -14.65 -17.19 7.10
C ALA A 106 -13.63 -18.32 7.30
N THR A 107 -14.03 -19.54 6.93
CA THR A 107 -13.11 -20.67 6.84
C THR A 107 -12.53 -20.72 5.43
N VAL A 108 -11.22 -20.47 5.33
CA VAL A 108 -10.45 -20.61 4.09
C VAL A 108 -9.74 -21.97 4.06
N TRP A 109 -9.47 -22.47 2.86
CA TRP A 109 -8.90 -23.80 2.63
C TRP A 109 -7.52 -23.70 1.98
N ASP A 110 -6.68 -24.71 2.19
CA ASP A 110 -5.35 -24.80 1.55
C ASP A 110 -5.44 -24.93 0.02
N GLN A 111 -6.59 -25.38 -0.50
CA GLN A 111 -6.84 -25.49 -1.94
C GLN A 111 -7.40 -24.16 -2.48
N PRO A 112 -6.66 -23.44 -3.35
CA PRO A 112 -7.09 -22.14 -3.87
C PRO A 112 -8.39 -22.19 -4.67
N SER A 113 -8.73 -23.35 -5.24
CA SER A 113 -9.94 -23.59 -6.04
C SER A 113 -11.20 -23.84 -5.19
N ARG A 114 -11.10 -23.80 -3.86
CA ARG A 114 -12.27 -23.96 -2.99
C ARG A 114 -12.65 -22.61 -2.40
N ALA A 115 -13.88 -22.18 -2.67
CA ALA A 115 -14.45 -20.98 -2.10
C ALA A 115 -14.41 -21.01 -0.55
N PRO A 116 -14.18 -19.85 0.10
CA PRO A 116 -14.36 -19.71 1.53
C PRO A 116 -15.78 -20.09 1.98
N GLU A 117 -15.89 -20.70 3.15
CA GLU A 117 -17.19 -20.89 3.82
C GLU A 117 -17.39 -19.76 4.83
N VAL A 118 -18.43 -18.95 4.63
CA VAL A 118 -18.68 -17.73 5.40
C VAL A 118 -19.88 -17.92 6.34
N ASP A 119 -19.71 -17.57 7.61
CA ASP A 119 -20.77 -17.49 8.62
C ASP A 119 -21.53 -16.17 8.49
N TRP A 120 -22.48 -16.17 7.55
CA TRP A 120 -23.34 -15.02 7.27
C TRP A 120 -24.21 -14.61 8.45
N ALA A 121 -24.71 -15.56 9.23
CA ALA A 121 -25.56 -15.27 10.39
C ALA A 121 -24.76 -14.51 11.46
N GLY A 122 -23.51 -14.93 11.69
CA GLY A 122 -22.59 -14.24 12.58
C GLY A 122 -22.24 -12.82 12.12
N LEU A 123 -21.93 -12.64 10.83
CA LEU A 123 -21.62 -11.31 10.28
C LEU A 123 -22.81 -10.36 10.34
N LYS A 124 -24.01 -10.81 9.96
CA LYS A 124 -25.23 -10.01 10.02
C LYS A 124 -25.62 -9.61 11.44
N ALA A 125 -25.35 -10.46 12.43
CA ALA A 125 -25.56 -10.13 13.83
C ALA A 125 -24.68 -8.96 14.31
N ILE A 126 -23.52 -8.72 13.67
CA ILE A 126 -22.69 -7.53 13.90
C ILE A 126 -23.25 -6.36 13.10
N ASN A 127 -23.47 -6.57 11.80
CA ASN A 127 -23.97 -5.54 10.89
C ASN A 127 -24.67 -6.16 9.67
N ASP A 128 -25.97 -5.88 9.54
CA ASP A 128 -26.83 -6.37 8.45
C ASP A 128 -26.51 -5.77 7.06
N GLU A 129 -25.64 -4.74 6.99
CA GLU A 129 -25.18 -4.13 5.72
C GLU A 129 -24.05 -4.93 5.05
N VAL A 130 -23.68 -6.10 5.59
CA VAL A 130 -22.75 -7.03 4.94
C VAL A 130 -23.41 -7.65 3.70
N VAL A 131 -22.73 -7.56 2.56
CA VAL A 131 -23.25 -8.04 1.26
C VAL A 131 -22.39 -9.13 0.64
N GLY A 132 -21.14 -9.25 1.04
CA GLY A 132 -20.22 -10.22 0.44
C GLY A 132 -18.95 -10.46 1.24
N TRP A 133 -18.10 -11.30 0.69
CA TRP A 133 -16.79 -11.65 1.21
C TRP A 133 -15.79 -11.73 0.05
N LEU A 134 -14.69 -11.00 0.15
CA LEU A 134 -13.62 -11.00 -0.84
C LEU A 134 -12.40 -11.74 -0.30
N TYR A 135 -11.94 -12.74 -1.05
CA TYR A 135 -10.77 -13.53 -0.70
C TYR A 135 -9.86 -13.74 -1.92
N VAL A 136 -8.56 -13.47 -1.77
CA VAL A 136 -7.56 -13.72 -2.82
C VAL A 136 -6.47 -14.65 -2.25
N PRO A 137 -6.41 -15.92 -2.68
CA PRO A 137 -5.42 -16.87 -2.19
C PRO A 137 -3.97 -16.38 -2.34
N GLY A 138 -3.13 -16.65 -1.35
CA GLY A 138 -1.72 -16.22 -1.36
C GLY A 138 -1.51 -14.74 -1.02
N THR A 139 -2.56 -14.03 -0.64
CA THR A 139 -2.52 -12.61 -0.24
C THR A 139 -3.09 -12.43 1.17
N THR A 140 -3.08 -11.20 1.68
CA THR A 140 -3.73 -10.80 2.94
C THR A 140 -5.22 -10.49 2.76
N ILE A 141 -5.72 -10.48 1.52
CA ILE A 141 -7.11 -10.14 1.20
C ILE A 141 -8.02 -11.28 1.63
N ASN A 142 -8.70 -11.08 2.75
CA ASN A 142 -9.69 -11.98 3.32
C ASN A 142 -10.66 -11.15 4.17
N TYR A 143 -11.60 -10.48 3.52
CA TYR A 143 -12.37 -9.39 4.13
C TYR A 143 -13.86 -9.46 3.80
N ALA A 144 -14.69 -9.07 4.77
CA ALA A 144 -16.10 -8.80 4.54
C ALA A 144 -16.29 -7.54 3.67
N VAL A 145 -17.33 -7.56 2.84
CA VAL A 145 -17.72 -6.46 1.95
C VAL A 145 -19.08 -5.94 2.41
N TYR A 146 -19.15 -4.63 2.65
CA TYR A 146 -20.36 -3.95 3.11
C TYR A 146 -20.95 -3.05 2.02
N GLN A 147 -22.20 -2.64 2.18
CA GLN A 147 -22.81 -1.63 1.29
C GLN A 147 -23.67 -0.67 2.10
N ALA A 148 -23.40 0.62 1.98
CA ALA A 148 -24.21 1.69 2.54
C ALA A 148 -25.03 2.40 1.44
N ASP A 149 -25.81 3.41 1.82
CA ASP A 149 -26.48 4.33 0.89
C ASP A 149 -25.55 5.41 0.31
N ASP A 150 -24.26 5.37 0.67
CA ASP A 150 -23.19 6.21 0.17
C ASP A 150 -21.87 5.42 -0.01
N ASN A 151 -20.85 6.08 -0.57
CA ASN A 151 -19.48 5.56 -0.72
C ASN A 151 -18.52 6.11 0.35
N GLU A 152 -19.03 6.71 1.45
CA GLU A 152 -18.23 7.41 2.47
C GLU A 152 -18.19 6.67 3.81
N ARG A 153 -19.29 6.02 4.21
CA ARG A 153 -19.44 5.39 5.52
C ARG A 153 -18.33 4.39 5.81
N TYR A 154 -18.19 3.37 4.96
CA TYR A 154 -17.19 2.31 5.13
C TYR A 154 -15.79 2.71 4.70
N LEU A 155 -15.60 3.92 4.19
CA LEU A 155 -14.27 4.45 3.91
C LEU A 155 -13.46 4.66 5.20
N ARG A 156 -14.10 4.96 6.34
CA ARG A 156 -13.38 5.25 7.61
C ARG A 156 -14.00 4.65 8.85
N HIS A 157 -14.96 3.74 8.68
CA HIS A 157 -15.65 3.10 9.80
C HIS A 157 -15.60 1.57 9.69
N SER A 158 -15.60 0.92 10.86
CA SER A 158 -15.74 -0.53 10.98
C SER A 158 -17.18 -0.98 10.79
N ALA A 159 -17.40 -2.29 10.84
CA ALA A 159 -18.74 -2.88 10.80
C ALA A 159 -19.65 -2.34 11.93
N GLU A 160 -19.08 -2.04 13.09
CA GLU A 160 -19.83 -1.52 14.25
C GLU A 160 -20.02 0.01 14.20
N GLY A 161 -19.52 0.68 13.16
CA GLY A 161 -19.59 2.14 13.00
C GLY A 161 -18.50 2.92 13.73
N ASN A 162 -17.53 2.24 14.36
CA ASN A 162 -16.39 2.89 15.00
C ASN A 162 -15.38 3.39 13.97
N TYR A 163 -14.68 4.49 14.26
CA TYR A 163 -13.60 4.94 13.37
C TYR A 163 -12.53 3.84 13.25
N LEU A 164 -12.18 3.51 12.01
CA LEU A 164 -11.15 2.52 11.70
C LEU A 164 -10.29 3.05 10.57
N LEU A 165 -8.97 3.09 10.78
CA LEU A 165 -8.02 3.68 9.81
C LEU A 165 -8.13 3.03 8.42
N SER A 166 -8.36 1.72 8.38
CA SER A 166 -8.54 0.97 7.14
C SER A 166 -9.91 1.10 6.52
N GLY A 167 -10.92 1.57 7.26
CA GLY A 167 -12.31 1.32 6.93
C GLY A 167 -12.59 -0.18 6.72
N GLN A 168 -13.58 -0.48 5.88
CA GLN A 168 -13.92 -1.81 5.40
C GLN A 168 -13.90 -1.84 3.87
N LEU A 169 -13.92 -3.03 3.27
CA LEU A 169 -14.23 -3.13 1.84
C LEU A 169 -15.72 -2.81 1.65
N PHE A 170 -16.05 -2.07 0.60
CA PHE A 170 -17.43 -1.73 0.33
C PHE A 170 -17.79 -1.75 -1.15
N LEU A 171 -18.98 -2.28 -1.44
CA LEU A 171 -19.61 -2.24 -2.76
C LEU A 171 -20.14 -0.83 -3.02
N ASP A 172 -20.07 -0.36 -4.27
CA ASP A 172 -20.62 0.94 -4.65
C ASP A 172 -22.12 1.03 -4.31
N TYR A 173 -22.56 2.14 -3.70
CA TYR A 173 -23.96 2.31 -3.30
C TYR A 173 -24.95 2.25 -4.48
N GLN A 174 -24.51 2.49 -5.72
CA GLN A 174 -25.35 2.41 -6.92
C GLN A 174 -25.42 0.99 -7.50
N ASN A 175 -24.53 0.08 -7.09
CA ASN A 175 -24.62 -1.32 -7.50
C ASN A 175 -25.80 -2.02 -6.82
N ALA A 176 -26.46 -2.92 -7.53
CA ALA A 176 -27.46 -3.80 -6.95
C ALA A 176 -26.79 -4.78 -5.98
N ALA A 177 -27.20 -4.75 -4.70
CA ALA A 177 -26.78 -5.73 -3.71
C ALA A 177 -27.18 -7.16 -4.15
N PRO A 178 -26.31 -8.18 -4.00
CA PRO A 178 -25.03 -8.18 -3.29
C PRO A 178 -23.82 -7.88 -4.20
N GLY A 179 -24.00 -7.32 -5.38
CA GLY A 179 -23.00 -7.31 -6.44
C GLY A 179 -23.10 -8.55 -7.34
N MET A 180 -22.30 -8.57 -8.40
CA MET A 180 -22.36 -9.55 -9.50
C MET A 180 -23.75 -9.70 -10.15
N THR A 181 -24.61 -8.68 -9.99
CA THR A 181 -25.94 -8.59 -10.62
C THR A 181 -25.93 -7.60 -11.77
N ASP A 182 -25.23 -6.47 -11.59
CA ASP A 182 -24.94 -5.52 -12.65
C ASP A 182 -23.83 -6.06 -13.56
N ALA A 183 -23.77 -5.57 -14.80
CA ALA A 183 -22.70 -5.92 -15.74
C ALA A 183 -21.30 -5.54 -15.21
N GLN A 184 -21.22 -4.52 -14.34
CA GLN A 184 -20.04 -4.23 -13.56
C GLN A 184 -20.41 -3.99 -12.10
N SER A 185 -19.77 -4.73 -11.20
CA SER A 185 -19.78 -4.45 -9.76
C SER A 185 -18.48 -3.82 -9.32
N ILE A 186 -18.52 -2.83 -8.44
CA ILE A 186 -17.33 -2.09 -8.00
C ILE A 186 -17.17 -2.22 -6.49
N ILE A 187 -16.04 -2.79 -6.06
CA ILE A 187 -15.65 -2.83 -4.65
C ILE A 187 -14.49 -1.87 -4.44
N TYR A 188 -14.61 -1.03 -3.43
CA TYR A 188 -13.58 -0.11 -3.01
C TYR A 188 -12.83 -0.64 -1.78
N GLY A 189 -11.54 -0.33 -1.70
CA GLY A 189 -10.71 -0.63 -0.54
C GLY A 189 -9.54 0.34 -0.44
N HIS A 190 -9.05 0.53 0.78
CA HIS A 190 -7.90 1.43 1.00
C HIS A 190 -6.59 0.84 0.51
N HIS A 191 -5.66 1.73 0.15
CA HIS A 191 -4.25 1.39 -0.09
C HIS A 191 -3.45 1.75 1.17
N LEU A 192 -3.32 0.83 2.12
CA LEU A 192 -2.58 1.10 3.35
C LEU A 192 -1.09 0.77 3.21
N LEU A 193 -0.22 1.58 3.83
CA LEU A 193 1.23 1.42 3.78
C LEU A 193 1.77 0.17 4.50
N ASN A 194 0.93 -0.53 5.26
CA ASN A 194 1.28 -1.77 5.96
C ASN A 194 1.03 -3.04 5.12
N GLY A 195 0.64 -2.90 3.85
CA GLY A 195 0.40 -4.04 2.95
C GLY A 195 -0.95 -4.73 3.13
N THR A 196 -1.87 -4.13 3.90
CA THR A 196 -3.24 -4.66 4.10
C THR A 196 -4.24 -4.01 3.14
N MET A 197 -5.47 -4.51 3.13
CA MET A 197 -6.55 -4.01 2.28
C MET A 197 -6.21 -4.20 0.79
N PHE A 198 -6.30 -3.16 -0.04
CA PHE A 198 -6.06 -3.24 -1.48
C PHE A 198 -4.65 -2.79 -1.91
N GLU A 199 -3.68 -2.73 -0.99
CA GLU A 199 -2.27 -2.54 -1.37
C GLU A 199 -1.80 -3.63 -2.34
N GLN A 200 -2.15 -4.89 -2.07
CA GLN A 200 -1.77 -6.02 -2.92
C GLN A 200 -2.51 -6.02 -4.26
N ILE A 201 -3.68 -5.37 -4.36
CA ILE A 201 -4.35 -5.12 -5.64
C ILE A 201 -3.59 -4.06 -6.43
N ALA A 202 -3.10 -3.00 -5.77
CA ALA A 202 -2.31 -1.97 -6.43
C ALA A 202 -1.00 -2.51 -7.00
N ALA A 203 -0.41 -3.54 -6.37
CA ALA A 203 0.81 -4.21 -6.83
C ALA A 203 0.62 -5.12 -8.07
N LEU A 204 -0.61 -5.30 -8.55
CA LEU A 204 -0.88 -6.08 -9.78
C LEU A 204 -0.63 -5.26 -11.06
N ASP A 205 -0.09 -4.06 -10.92
CA ASP A 205 0.49 -3.30 -12.04
C ASP A 205 1.84 -3.87 -12.51
N ASP A 206 2.43 -4.78 -11.74
CA ASP A 206 3.48 -5.68 -12.19
C ASP A 206 2.87 -6.92 -12.84
N GLN A 207 3.21 -7.16 -14.12
CA GLN A 207 2.65 -8.27 -14.89
C GLN A 207 2.93 -9.65 -14.26
N ALA A 208 4.07 -9.84 -13.59
CA ALA A 208 4.38 -11.13 -12.96
C ALA A 208 3.60 -11.35 -11.65
N ALA A 209 3.23 -10.30 -10.92
CA ALA A 209 2.28 -10.38 -9.81
C ALA A 209 0.85 -10.64 -10.34
N PHE A 210 0.45 -9.95 -11.40
CA PHE A 210 -0.81 -10.17 -12.10
C PHE A 210 -0.97 -11.63 -12.55
N ASP A 211 0.00 -12.16 -13.30
CA ASP A 211 -0.03 -13.52 -13.86
C ASP A 211 0.02 -14.63 -12.79
N ARG A 212 0.43 -14.32 -11.56
CA ARG A 212 0.42 -15.27 -10.43
C ARG A 212 -0.92 -15.29 -9.68
N THR A 213 -1.79 -14.31 -9.93
CA THR A 213 -3.07 -14.18 -9.24
C THR A 213 -4.12 -14.92 -10.05
N ASP A 214 -4.23 -16.23 -9.84
CA ASP A 214 -5.11 -17.08 -10.66
C ASP A 214 -6.58 -17.01 -10.26
N THR A 215 -6.87 -16.59 -9.03
CA THR A 215 -8.22 -16.68 -8.47
C THR A 215 -8.52 -15.53 -7.52
N VAL A 216 -9.67 -14.91 -7.72
CA VAL A 216 -10.29 -13.95 -6.81
C VAL A 216 -11.67 -14.51 -6.47
N TRP A 217 -11.91 -14.81 -5.19
CA TRP A 217 -13.21 -15.26 -4.72
C TRP A 217 -14.03 -14.07 -4.27
N TYR A 218 -15.22 -13.93 -4.85
CA TYR A 218 -16.27 -13.10 -4.28
C TYR A 218 -17.41 -14.01 -3.84
N VAL A 219 -17.68 -14.08 -2.55
CA VAL A 219 -18.73 -14.95 -1.98
C VAL A 219 -19.85 -14.08 -1.45
N THR A 220 -21.09 -14.47 -1.74
CA THR A 220 -22.31 -13.86 -1.21
C THR A 220 -23.16 -14.94 -0.55
N GLU A 221 -24.25 -14.56 0.12
CA GLU A 221 -25.22 -15.52 0.65
C GLU A 221 -25.86 -16.39 -0.42
N GLN A 222 -25.91 -15.89 -1.65
CA GLN A 222 -26.54 -16.54 -2.79
C GLN A 222 -25.60 -17.51 -3.52
N GLY A 223 -24.28 -17.33 -3.39
CA GLY A 223 -23.30 -18.20 -4.04
C GLY A 223 -21.89 -17.66 -4.03
N ALA A 224 -20.96 -18.47 -4.54
CA ALA A 224 -19.56 -18.08 -4.72
C ALA A 224 -19.27 -17.83 -6.20
N TYR A 225 -18.61 -16.71 -6.49
CA TYR A 225 -18.10 -16.34 -7.80
C TYR A 225 -16.59 -16.57 -7.81
N GLU A 226 -16.16 -17.51 -8.66
CA GLU A 226 -14.74 -17.73 -8.96
C GLU A 226 -14.33 -16.80 -10.09
N LEU A 227 -13.54 -15.78 -9.78
CA LEU A 227 -13.11 -14.78 -10.74
C LEU A 227 -11.61 -14.92 -11.02
N GLU A 228 -11.17 -14.35 -12.14
CA GLU A 228 -9.76 -14.18 -12.47
C GLU A 228 -9.48 -12.76 -12.99
N PRO A 229 -8.26 -12.22 -12.76
CA PRO A 229 -7.87 -10.93 -13.30
C PRO A 229 -7.97 -10.88 -14.83
N LEU A 230 -8.69 -9.87 -15.34
CA LEU A 230 -8.82 -9.59 -16.77
C LEU A 230 -7.77 -8.56 -17.20
N LEU A 231 -7.77 -7.42 -16.53
CA LEU A 231 -6.87 -6.30 -16.79
C LEU A 231 -6.78 -5.40 -15.57
N MET A 232 -5.72 -4.61 -15.50
CA MET A 232 -5.60 -3.49 -14.57
C MET A 232 -5.32 -2.22 -15.35
N TYR A 233 -5.93 -1.11 -14.92
CA TYR A 233 -5.69 0.21 -15.52
C TYR A 233 -5.71 1.31 -14.46
N TYR A 234 -5.24 2.49 -14.85
CA TYR A 234 -5.27 3.68 -14.01
C TYR A 234 -6.31 4.67 -14.49
N ALA A 235 -7.03 5.26 -13.54
CA ALA A 235 -8.01 6.30 -13.77
C ALA A 235 -7.69 7.51 -12.90
N ARG A 236 -8.16 8.68 -13.34
CA ARG A 236 -8.17 9.87 -12.48
C ARG A 236 -9.33 9.79 -11.48
N ALA A 237 -9.22 10.46 -10.34
CA ALA A 237 -10.32 10.46 -9.36
C ALA A 237 -11.59 11.15 -9.85
N ASP A 238 -11.48 12.06 -10.83
CA ASP A 238 -12.61 12.76 -11.45
C ASP A 238 -13.23 11.99 -12.64
N ASP A 239 -12.63 10.86 -13.06
CA ASP A 239 -13.13 10.04 -14.16
C ASP A 239 -14.40 9.29 -13.77
N GLN A 240 -15.56 9.85 -14.12
CA GLN A 240 -16.86 9.25 -13.84
C GLN A 240 -17.14 7.97 -14.66
N THR A 241 -16.36 7.70 -15.72
CA THR A 241 -16.57 6.52 -16.57
C THR A 241 -16.23 5.21 -15.87
N VAL A 242 -15.52 5.27 -14.74
CA VAL A 242 -15.27 4.10 -13.88
C VAL A 242 -16.58 3.55 -13.30
N ARG A 243 -17.57 4.41 -13.03
CA ARG A 243 -18.86 4.05 -12.40
C ARG A 243 -19.95 3.82 -13.45
N THR A 244 -19.70 2.88 -14.37
CA THR A 244 -20.69 2.41 -15.35
C THR A 244 -21.10 0.99 -15.00
N PHE A 245 -22.34 0.78 -14.58
CA PHE A 245 -22.81 -0.49 -14.03
C PHE A 245 -23.62 -1.33 -15.03
N SER A 246 -24.33 -0.67 -15.95
CA SER A 246 -25.22 -1.29 -16.93
C SER A 246 -25.06 -0.67 -18.31
N PHE A 247 -25.33 -1.44 -19.35
CA PHE A 247 -25.18 -1.05 -20.75
C PHE A 247 -26.49 -1.25 -21.50
N ALA A 248 -26.78 -0.42 -22.51
CA ALA A 248 -28.01 -0.58 -23.28
C ALA A 248 -27.96 -1.78 -24.24
N SER A 249 -26.75 -2.26 -24.57
CA SER A 249 -26.51 -3.42 -25.43
C SER A 249 -25.18 -4.11 -25.13
N ASP A 250 -25.03 -5.34 -25.61
CA ASP A 250 -23.76 -6.06 -25.57
C ASP A 250 -22.66 -5.34 -26.35
N ASP A 251 -22.98 -4.64 -27.44
CA ASP A 251 -22.02 -3.86 -28.23
C ASP A 251 -21.43 -2.70 -27.41
N GLU A 252 -22.26 -2.00 -26.65
CA GLU A 252 -21.81 -0.94 -25.75
C GLU A 252 -20.95 -1.48 -24.61
N ARG A 253 -21.33 -2.63 -24.02
CA ARG A 253 -20.52 -3.30 -22.99
C ARG A 253 -19.15 -3.68 -23.53
N ARG A 254 -19.10 -4.31 -24.71
CA ARG A 254 -17.85 -4.70 -25.37
C ARG A 254 -16.98 -3.50 -25.70
N ALA A 255 -17.57 -2.41 -26.21
CA ALA A 255 -16.85 -1.17 -26.48
C ALA A 255 -16.29 -0.54 -25.21
N TYR A 256 -17.05 -0.55 -24.11
CA TYR A 256 -16.61 -0.08 -22.81
C TYR A 256 -15.41 -0.87 -22.30
N LEU A 257 -15.52 -2.20 -22.23
CA LEU A 257 -14.46 -3.08 -21.76
C LEU A 257 -13.22 -3.02 -22.67
N GLN A 258 -13.40 -2.87 -23.99
CA GLN A 258 -12.30 -2.64 -24.92
C GLN A 258 -11.59 -1.31 -24.63
N GLY A 259 -12.35 -0.25 -24.33
CA GLY A 259 -11.79 1.04 -23.93
C GLY A 259 -10.99 0.99 -22.62
N LEU A 260 -11.36 0.09 -21.68
CA LEU A 260 -10.55 -0.19 -20.49
C LEU A 260 -9.27 -0.96 -20.85
N LEU A 261 -9.39 -1.96 -21.75
CA LEU A 261 -8.26 -2.75 -22.24
C LEU A 261 -7.21 -1.92 -22.96
N ASP A 262 -7.62 -0.90 -23.70
CA ASP A 262 -6.71 0.01 -24.39
C ASP A 262 -5.90 0.88 -23.42
N LYS A 263 -6.41 1.09 -22.19
CA LYS A 263 -5.74 1.82 -21.10
C LYS A 263 -4.96 0.89 -20.15
N ALA A 264 -5.00 -0.42 -20.37
CA ALA A 264 -4.49 -1.39 -19.41
C ALA A 264 -2.96 -1.28 -19.23
N VAL A 265 -2.52 -1.34 -17.98
CA VAL A 265 -1.11 -1.43 -17.59
C VAL A 265 -0.65 -2.87 -17.47
N THR A 266 -1.53 -3.76 -17.04
CA THR A 266 -1.36 -5.21 -17.05
C THR A 266 -2.64 -5.88 -17.53
N LYS A 267 -2.50 -7.05 -18.14
CA LYS A 267 -3.64 -7.77 -18.73
C LYS A 267 -3.32 -9.23 -18.95
N ARG A 268 -4.36 -10.06 -18.96
CA ARG A 268 -4.24 -11.44 -19.43
C ARG A 268 -3.91 -11.50 -20.94
N PRO A 269 -3.25 -12.57 -21.43
CA PRO A 269 -2.83 -12.68 -22.84
C PRO A 269 -3.99 -12.67 -23.85
N ASP A 270 -5.12 -13.25 -23.47
CA ASP A 270 -6.36 -13.44 -24.25
C ASP A 270 -7.44 -12.40 -23.90
N ALA A 271 -7.06 -11.25 -23.31
CA ALA A 271 -8.00 -10.24 -22.82
C ALA A 271 -8.95 -9.74 -23.91
N ALA A 272 -8.45 -9.55 -25.13
CA ALA A 272 -9.24 -9.03 -26.24
C ALA A 272 -10.40 -9.96 -26.62
N GLN A 273 -10.21 -11.27 -26.46
CA GLN A 273 -11.23 -12.30 -26.71
C GLN A 273 -12.23 -12.35 -25.56
N VAL A 274 -11.73 -12.38 -24.32
CA VAL A 274 -12.58 -12.44 -23.12
C VAL A 274 -13.48 -11.22 -23.02
N VAL A 275 -13.00 -10.02 -23.38
CA VAL A 275 -13.81 -8.80 -23.46
C VAL A 275 -15.01 -8.94 -24.40
N GLN A 276 -14.95 -9.79 -25.43
CA GLN A 276 -16.08 -10.01 -26.34
C GLN A 276 -17.20 -10.85 -25.71
N GLY A 277 -16.87 -11.81 -24.84
CA GLY A 277 -17.83 -12.73 -24.25
C GLY A 277 -18.25 -12.39 -22.81
N ALA A 278 -17.44 -11.62 -22.09
CA ALA A 278 -17.72 -11.22 -20.72
C ALA A 278 -19.06 -10.48 -20.62
N SER A 279 -19.92 -10.98 -19.74
CA SER A 279 -21.23 -10.42 -19.40
C SER A 279 -21.18 -9.66 -18.08
N HIS A 280 -20.37 -10.13 -17.13
CA HIS A 280 -20.17 -9.52 -15.83
C HIS A 280 -18.69 -9.31 -15.54
N VAL A 281 -18.37 -8.21 -14.85
CA VAL A 281 -17.03 -7.96 -14.31
C VAL A 281 -17.13 -7.45 -12.87
N LEU A 282 -16.10 -7.77 -12.08
CA LEU A 282 -15.89 -7.21 -10.75
C LEU A 282 -14.65 -6.30 -10.77
N SER A 283 -14.84 -5.02 -10.49
CA SER A 283 -13.78 -4.03 -10.42
C SER A 283 -13.37 -3.79 -8.97
N LEU A 284 -12.10 -4.03 -8.64
CA LEU A 284 -11.50 -3.70 -7.35
C LEU A 284 -10.74 -2.38 -7.47
N VAL A 285 -11.17 -1.37 -6.71
CA VAL A 285 -10.70 0.01 -6.86
C VAL A 285 -9.98 0.49 -5.61
N THR A 286 -8.76 1.02 -5.81
CA THR A 286 -7.93 1.58 -4.73
C THR A 286 -7.23 2.87 -5.17
N CYS A 287 -6.55 3.55 -4.24
CA CYS A 287 -5.79 4.77 -4.56
C CYS A 287 -4.55 4.47 -5.41
N ASN A 288 -4.30 5.34 -6.39
CA ASN A 288 -3.08 5.37 -7.20
C ASN A 288 -2.27 6.63 -6.90
N TYR A 289 -0.98 6.45 -6.59
CA TYR A 289 -0.08 7.53 -6.16
C TYR A 289 0.84 8.07 -7.27
N TYR A 290 0.59 7.73 -8.54
CA TYR A 290 1.28 8.32 -9.68
C TYR A 290 0.70 9.70 -10.01
N LYS A 291 1.55 10.73 -9.93
CA LYS A 291 1.16 12.14 -10.03
C LYS A 291 0.46 12.52 -11.33
N GLU A 292 0.71 11.78 -12.42
CA GLU A 292 0.05 12.02 -13.70
C GLU A 292 -1.46 11.74 -13.69
N TYR A 293 -1.94 10.93 -12.73
CA TYR A 293 -3.36 10.65 -12.54
C TYR A 293 -4.01 11.52 -11.46
N TYR A 294 -3.27 12.49 -10.91
CA TYR A 294 -3.81 13.37 -9.87
C TYR A 294 -4.74 14.40 -10.51
N THR A 295 -5.80 14.73 -9.80
CA THR A 295 -6.65 15.88 -10.14
C THR A 295 -5.94 17.19 -9.84
N GLU A 296 -6.45 18.30 -10.38
CA GLU A 296 -5.85 19.62 -10.20
C GLU A 296 -5.83 20.05 -8.72
N ASP A 297 -6.79 19.57 -7.91
CA ASP A 297 -6.85 19.79 -6.47
C ASP A 297 -5.92 18.86 -5.65
N GLY A 298 -5.17 17.98 -6.32
CA GLY A 298 -4.22 17.06 -5.70
C GLY A 298 -4.82 15.74 -5.21
N THR A 299 -6.08 15.43 -5.54
CA THR A 299 -6.65 14.11 -5.25
C THR A 299 -5.93 13.03 -6.05
N ASN A 300 -5.47 12.00 -5.35
CA ASN A 300 -4.76 10.85 -5.94
C ASN A 300 -5.62 10.16 -7.01
N GLY A 301 -5.00 9.47 -7.97
CA GLY A 301 -5.70 8.67 -8.97
C GLY A 301 -6.32 7.39 -8.39
N ARG A 302 -6.80 6.50 -9.28
CA ARG A 302 -7.34 5.19 -8.93
C ARG A 302 -6.63 4.09 -9.71
N SER A 303 -6.29 3.02 -9.02
CA SER A 303 -5.86 1.75 -9.61
C SER A 303 -7.08 0.85 -9.62
N VAL A 304 -7.44 0.34 -10.81
CA VAL A 304 -8.66 -0.44 -11.02
C VAL A 304 -8.27 -1.79 -11.60
N LEU A 305 -8.43 -2.85 -10.81
CA LEU A 305 -8.31 -4.22 -11.27
C LEU A 305 -9.70 -4.71 -11.70
N VAL A 306 -9.85 -5.06 -12.97
CA VAL A 306 -11.06 -5.68 -13.49
C VAL A 306 -10.87 -7.19 -13.49
N CYS A 307 -11.77 -7.91 -12.83
CA CYS A 307 -11.84 -9.36 -12.81
C CYS A 307 -13.07 -9.85 -13.57
N VAL A 308 -12.99 -11.04 -14.13
CA VAL A 308 -14.07 -11.68 -14.89
C VAL A 308 -14.39 -13.05 -14.27
N PRO A 309 -15.66 -13.50 -14.25
CA PRO A 309 -15.99 -14.87 -13.87
C PRO A 309 -15.26 -15.88 -14.75
N LYS A 310 -14.67 -16.92 -14.15
CA LYS A 310 -13.87 -17.91 -14.90
C LYS A 310 -14.69 -18.68 -15.93
N ASP A 311 -15.96 -18.95 -15.64
CA ASP A 311 -16.87 -19.60 -16.57
C ASP A 311 -17.12 -18.75 -17.83
N GLU A 312 -17.22 -17.43 -17.69
CA GLU A 312 -17.33 -16.50 -18.83
C GLU A 312 -16.01 -16.35 -19.61
N ALA A 313 -14.87 -16.42 -18.92
CA ALA A 313 -13.56 -16.37 -19.55
C ALA A 313 -13.26 -17.60 -20.41
N VAL A 314 -13.60 -18.80 -19.93
CA VAL A 314 -13.38 -20.07 -20.66
C VAL A 314 -14.25 -20.16 -21.92
N VAL A 315 -15.51 -19.72 -21.85
CA VAL A 315 -16.42 -19.70 -23.02
C VAL A 315 -15.90 -18.81 -24.15
N SER A 316 -15.04 -17.85 -23.83
CA SER A 316 -14.43 -16.93 -24.79
C SER A 316 -13.14 -17.45 -25.43
N ALA A 317 -12.62 -18.61 -24.98
CA ALA A 317 -11.43 -19.23 -25.56
C ALA A 317 -11.78 -20.02 -26.84
N PRO A 318 -10.93 -20.01 -27.89
CA PRO A 318 -11.18 -20.80 -29.09
C PRO A 318 -11.24 -22.29 -28.74
N SER A 319 -12.23 -22.99 -29.32
CA SER A 319 -12.19 -24.45 -29.39
C SER A 319 -11.03 -24.84 -30.30
N ASP A 320 -9.97 -25.43 -29.73
CA ASP A 320 -8.84 -25.99 -30.49
C ASP A 320 -9.30 -27.02 -31.55
#